data_AF-A0A671SYI2-F1
#
_entry.id   AF-A0A671SYI2-F1
#
_cell.length_a   1.000
_cell.length_b   1.000
_cell.length_c   1.000
_cell.angle_alpha   90.00
_cell.angle_beta   90.00
_cell.angle_gamma   90.00
#
_symmetry.space_group_name_H-M   'P 1'
#
loop_
_entity.id
_entity.type
_entity.pdbx_description
1 polymer ?
#
loop_
_entity_poly.entity_id
_entity_poly.type
_entity_poly.pdbx_seq_one_letter_code
_entity_poly.pdbx_strand_id
1 'polypeptide(L)'
;RMWHSEDQYDIIDKHTQSGLDLVEKYVKFVKERTEIEQNYAKQLRNLSKKYSPKRGSKEEQECRFSNHQAFLDILNEVNDYAGQRELIAENMMINICIELTKYLQELKQERKMHLSEAKKAQQYLEGTYKQLDNSKKRFEREWREAEKAAQYAEKTDQDLNATKADVEKAKQQAHMRTHIAEECKNDYASQLQKYNKEQNQFYFTDMPLSFNRLQDMDERRIKKLAQGYVLFADTERHVMPIIGKCLEGIARAGTNVNERNDSVVLIEQHKSGFERPGDLEFEDYSQGINRASSDSSLGTPKGPLELLGKNKNKTFRLFNKKSKLPSSSLSPFSTTPTPSPANGPPSPKFGRDPLSYCLMEINKTVKPRISSFRTLKRTPVDSEGFTHLPPEQRRKRLQQKIDDISKELQKEIDQSEALGKMKDVYEKNPQMGDPASLAPQITQTAQNMERLRGELNKYESWLAEAGGRGDSIRYSTHSLNNNGAHNPNSPGAISDDTDSSQAIYTEFDDEFEEEELAAPIGQCTALYNFPGSSEGTISMQEGEVLFVVEEDKGDGWTRVRRNNGDEGYIPTSYATITLNK
;
A
#
# COMPACT_ATOMS: atom_id res chain seq x y z
N ARG A 1 -23.70 -10.47 28.31
CA ARG A 1 -22.58 -11.43 28.38
C ARG A 1 -22.95 -12.57 27.45
N MET A 2 -22.21 -12.79 26.35
CA MET A 2 -22.75 -13.50 25.17
C MET A 2 -21.91 -14.71 24.72
N TRP A 3 -20.80 -15.03 25.40
CA TRP A 3 -20.03 -16.25 25.16
C TRP A 3 -20.32 -17.25 26.28
N HIS A 4 -21.36 -18.06 26.11
CA HIS A 4 -21.71 -19.18 26.99
C HIS A 4 -21.82 -20.46 26.16
N SER A 5 -20.71 -20.93 25.60
CA SER A 5 -20.56 -22.35 25.33
C SER A 5 -19.10 -22.76 25.51
N GLU A 6 -18.92 -23.88 26.21
CA GLU A 6 -17.66 -24.36 26.79
C GLU A 6 -16.69 -24.94 25.75
N ASP A 7 -17.00 -24.75 24.46
CA ASP A 7 -16.38 -25.36 23.28
C ASP A 7 -15.95 -24.34 22.20
N GLN A 8 -15.99 -23.03 22.46
CA GLN A 8 -15.72 -22.01 21.42
C GLN A 8 -14.28 -21.49 21.36
N TYR A 9 -13.31 -22.12 22.03
CA TYR A 9 -11.93 -21.60 22.04
C TYR A 9 -11.39 -21.31 20.63
N ASP A 10 -11.51 -22.27 19.70
CA ASP A 10 -11.01 -22.12 18.33
C ASP A 10 -11.78 -21.08 17.52
N ILE A 11 -13.08 -20.90 17.82
CA ILE A 11 -13.93 -19.90 17.15
C ILE A 11 -13.54 -18.50 17.63
N ILE A 12 -13.38 -18.31 18.94
CA ILE A 12 -12.97 -17.04 19.55
C ILE A 12 -11.55 -16.69 19.10
N ASP A 13 -10.64 -17.66 19.05
CA ASP A 13 -9.28 -17.50 18.51
C ASP A 13 -9.34 -16.94 17.08
N LYS A 14 -10.07 -17.61 16.18
CA LYS A 14 -10.22 -17.15 14.78
C LYS A 14 -10.91 -15.79 14.67
N HIS A 15 -12.01 -15.56 15.40
CA HIS A 15 -12.76 -14.30 15.38
C HIS A 15 -11.90 -13.13 15.83
N THR A 16 -11.20 -13.29 16.95
CA THR A 16 -10.34 -12.24 17.48
C THR A 16 -9.14 -11.97 16.59
N GLN A 17 -8.59 -12.98 15.89
CA GLN A 17 -7.55 -12.78 14.88
C GLN A 17 -8.08 -12.00 13.68
N SER A 18 -9.20 -12.45 13.11
CA SER A 18 -9.81 -11.81 11.93
C SER A 18 -10.09 -10.33 12.16
N GLY A 19 -10.52 -9.95 13.36
CA GLY A 19 -10.75 -8.54 13.64
C GLY A 19 -9.47 -7.73 13.89
N LEU A 20 -8.34 -8.34 14.30
CA LEU A 20 -7.03 -7.67 14.27
C LEU A 20 -6.56 -7.46 12.82
N ASP A 21 -6.77 -8.46 11.96
CA ASP A 21 -6.44 -8.37 10.53
C ASP A 21 -7.25 -7.27 9.84
N LEU A 22 -8.52 -7.06 10.26
CA LEU A 22 -9.34 -5.95 9.78
C LEU A 22 -8.77 -4.57 10.15
N VAL A 23 -8.26 -4.42 11.38
CA VAL A 23 -7.59 -3.16 11.80
C VAL A 23 -6.34 -2.92 10.95
N GLU A 24 -5.53 -3.97 10.74
CA GLU A 24 -4.33 -3.90 9.90
C GLU A 24 -4.67 -3.51 8.46
N LYS A 25 -5.71 -4.12 7.89
CA LYS A 25 -6.23 -3.78 6.55
C LYS A 25 -6.71 -2.32 6.48
N TYR A 26 -7.41 -1.84 7.50
CA TYR A 26 -7.85 -0.44 7.54
C TYR A 26 -6.67 0.52 7.62
N VAL A 27 -5.68 0.26 8.47
CA VAL A 27 -4.46 1.08 8.56
C VAL A 27 -3.76 1.14 7.21
N LYS A 28 -3.60 -0.01 6.53
CA LYS A 28 -2.99 -0.04 5.19
C LYS A 28 -3.78 0.79 4.18
N PHE A 29 -5.11 0.67 4.19
CA PHE A 29 -5.98 1.50 3.33
C PHE A 29 -5.79 2.99 3.60
N VAL A 30 -5.78 3.43 4.86
CA VAL A 30 -5.59 4.84 5.21
C VAL A 30 -4.19 5.31 4.81
N LYS A 31 -3.15 4.48 4.98
CA LYS A 31 -1.79 4.78 4.54
C LYS A 31 -1.73 5.04 3.03
N GLU A 32 -2.26 4.14 2.20
CA GLU A 32 -2.35 4.33 0.75
C GLU A 32 -3.16 5.59 0.39
N ARG A 33 -4.24 5.87 1.13
CA ARG A 33 -5.03 7.10 0.97
C ARG A 33 -4.21 8.36 1.28
N THR A 34 -3.33 8.34 2.29
CA THR A 34 -2.44 9.47 2.63
C THR A 34 -1.38 9.71 1.55
N GLU A 35 -0.81 8.64 0.97
CA GLU A 35 0.18 8.74 -0.11
C GLU A 35 -0.43 9.37 -1.38
N ILE A 36 -1.66 8.99 -1.72
CA ILE A 36 -2.43 9.62 -2.81
C ILE A 36 -2.61 11.12 -2.55
N GLU A 37 -2.93 11.50 -1.31
CA GLU A 37 -3.16 12.89 -0.93
C GLU A 37 -1.88 13.73 -1.00
N GLN A 38 -0.76 13.21 -0.48
CA GLN A 38 0.55 13.87 -0.55
C GLN A 38 0.97 14.08 -2.00
N ASN A 39 0.80 13.07 -2.85
CA ASN A 39 1.13 13.20 -4.27
C ASN A 39 0.26 14.26 -4.98
N TYR A 40 -1.04 14.31 -4.67
CA TYR A 40 -1.93 15.34 -5.19
C TYR A 40 -1.50 16.75 -4.75
N ALA A 41 -1.23 16.95 -3.46
CA ALA A 41 -0.74 18.22 -2.93
C ALA A 41 0.59 18.65 -3.59
N LYS A 42 1.54 17.71 -3.74
CA LYS A 42 2.82 17.95 -4.42
C LYS A 42 2.64 18.40 -5.87
N GLN A 43 1.75 17.73 -6.61
CA GLN A 43 1.43 18.11 -7.99
C GLN A 43 0.83 19.52 -8.08
N LEU A 44 -0.07 19.89 -7.17
CA LEU A 44 -0.65 21.23 -7.11
C LEU A 44 0.39 22.31 -6.79
N ARG A 45 1.31 22.07 -5.84
CA ARG A 45 2.41 23.01 -5.56
C ARG A 45 3.32 23.18 -6.76
N ASN A 46 3.71 22.07 -7.40
CA ASN A 46 4.56 22.10 -8.58
C ASN A 46 3.89 22.87 -9.72
N LEU A 47 2.57 22.72 -9.88
CA LEU A 47 1.77 23.49 -10.82
C LEU A 47 1.84 24.99 -10.50
N SER A 48 1.49 25.40 -9.28
CA SER A 48 1.53 26.81 -8.87
C SER A 48 2.91 27.44 -9.06
N LYS A 49 3.97 26.74 -8.62
CA LYS A 49 5.36 27.18 -8.76
C LYS A 49 5.81 27.27 -10.22
N LYS A 50 5.36 26.37 -11.09
CA LYS A 50 5.72 26.36 -12.52
C LYS A 50 5.21 27.59 -13.26
N TYR A 51 4.02 28.08 -12.89
CA TYR A 51 3.37 29.23 -13.53
C TYR A 51 3.60 30.55 -12.79
N SER A 52 4.25 30.51 -11.63
CA SER A 52 4.68 31.71 -10.92
C SER A 52 5.83 32.42 -11.66
N PRO A 53 5.86 33.77 -11.69
CA PRO A 53 6.90 34.53 -12.36
C PRO A 53 8.27 34.20 -11.78
N LYS A 54 9.27 34.07 -12.66
CA LYS A 54 10.67 33.95 -12.22
C LYS A 54 11.15 35.34 -11.75
N ARG A 55 11.69 35.41 -10.53
CA ARG A 55 12.30 36.62 -9.95
C ARG A 55 13.25 37.30 -10.96
N GLY A 56 13.04 38.58 -11.28
CA GLY A 56 13.91 39.36 -12.17
C GLY A 56 13.68 39.16 -13.67
N SER A 57 12.54 38.58 -14.09
CA SER A 57 12.18 38.44 -15.50
C SER A 57 11.40 39.67 -16.02
N LYS A 58 11.35 39.84 -17.35
CA LYS A 58 10.54 40.90 -17.99
C LYS A 58 9.05 40.84 -17.63
N GLU A 59 8.54 39.66 -17.23
CA GLU A 59 7.16 39.45 -16.78
C GLU A 59 6.85 40.21 -15.48
N GLU A 60 7.85 40.56 -14.67
CA GLU A 60 7.65 41.34 -13.43
C GLU A 60 7.12 42.76 -13.71
N GLN A 61 7.40 43.31 -14.91
CA GLN A 61 6.85 44.58 -15.36
C GLN A 61 5.37 44.45 -15.78
N GLU A 62 4.94 43.27 -16.23
CA GLU A 62 3.56 42.94 -16.63
C GLU A 62 2.66 42.65 -15.41
N CYS A 63 3.24 42.28 -14.25
CA CYS A 63 2.52 42.15 -12.98
C CYS A 63 1.85 43.45 -12.48
N ARG A 64 2.11 44.59 -13.13
CA ARG A 64 1.45 45.88 -12.82
C ARG A 64 0.01 45.96 -13.31
N PHE A 65 -0.41 45.06 -14.20
CA PHE A 65 -1.79 44.97 -14.65
C PHE A 65 -2.61 44.11 -13.70
N SER A 66 -3.84 44.54 -13.42
CA SER A 66 -4.75 43.83 -12.53
C SER A 66 -5.07 42.42 -13.02
N ASN A 67 -5.10 42.18 -14.34
CA ASN A 67 -5.29 40.85 -14.90
C ASN A 67 -4.14 39.86 -14.56
N HIS A 68 -2.90 40.31 -14.58
CA HIS A 68 -1.72 39.50 -14.23
C HIS A 68 -1.67 39.30 -12.72
N GLN A 69 -1.91 40.36 -11.94
CA GLN A 69 -1.97 40.26 -10.48
C GLN A 69 -3.05 39.26 -10.02
N ALA A 70 -4.23 39.29 -10.63
CA ALA A 70 -5.29 38.32 -10.34
C ALA A 70 -4.85 36.88 -10.61
N PHE A 71 -4.09 36.64 -11.68
CA PHE A 71 -3.54 35.31 -11.94
C PHE A 71 -2.54 34.87 -10.85
N LEU A 72 -1.68 35.78 -10.37
CA LEU A 72 -0.77 35.49 -9.25
C LEU A 72 -1.53 35.18 -7.96
N ASP A 73 -2.57 35.93 -7.67
CA ASP A 73 -3.42 35.70 -6.50
C ASP A 73 -4.07 34.31 -6.58
N ILE A 74 -4.56 33.91 -7.76
CA ILE A 74 -5.08 32.55 -7.99
C ILE A 74 -4.01 31.48 -7.76
N LEU A 75 -2.78 31.69 -8.24
CA LEU A 75 -1.67 30.73 -8.02
C LEU A 75 -1.34 30.59 -6.53
N ASN A 76 -1.40 31.68 -5.77
CA ASN A 76 -1.19 31.67 -4.32
C ASN A 76 -2.30 30.89 -3.60
N GLU A 77 -3.57 31.12 -3.95
CA GLU A 77 -4.70 30.39 -3.35
C GLU A 77 -4.66 28.89 -3.68
N VAL A 78 -4.21 28.51 -4.88
CA VAL A 78 -3.99 27.09 -5.25
C VAL A 78 -2.83 26.49 -4.44
N ASN A 79 -1.78 27.26 -4.16
CA ASN A 79 -0.68 26.82 -3.30
C ASN A 79 -1.12 26.60 -1.85
N ASP A 80 -1.95 27.51 -1.31
CA ASP A 80 -2.50 27.39 0.04
C ASP A 80 -3.48 26.21 0.14
N TYR A 81 -4.32 26.00 -0.89
CA TYR A 81 -5.18 24.82 -1.02
C TYR A 81 -4.34 23.52 -0.98
N ALA A 82 -3.22 23.47 -1.71
CA ALA A 82 -2.31 22.33 -1.69
C ALA A 82 -1.76 22.07 -0.28
N GLY A 83 -1.42 23.12 0.48
CA GLY A 83 -1.04 23.00 1.89
C GLY A 83 -2.12 22.38 2.77
N GLN A 84 -3.39 22.72 2.55
CA GLN A 84 -4.50 22.09 3.30
C GLN A 84 -4.65 20.60 2.97
N ARG A 85 -4.39 20.21 1.71
CA ARG A 85 -4.41 18.79 1.30
C ARG A 85 -3.25 18.00 1.94
N GLU A 86 -2.05 18.58 2.01
CA GLU A 86 -0.93 17.96 2.74
C GLU A 86 -1.26 17.79 4.24
N LEU A 87 -1.86 18.79 4.86
CA LEU A 87 -2.28 18.72 6.26
C LEU A 87 -3.29 17.59 6.54
N ILE A 88 -4.17 17.26 5.59
CA ILE A 88 -5.05 16.08 5.71
C ILE A 88 -4.21 14.81 5.78
N ALA A 89 -3.24 14.67 4.89
CA ALA A 89 -2.40 13.48 4.81
C ALA A 89 -1.57 13.28 6.08
N GLU A 90 -0.95 14.34 6.58
CA GLU A 90 -0.19 14.32 7.85
C GLU A 90 -1.08 13.91 9.02
N ASN A 91 -2.26 14.51 9.14
CA ASN A 91 -3.18 14.21 10.24
C ASN A 91 -3.73 12.78 10.17
N MET A 92 -4.02 12.26 8.97
CA MET A 92 -4.42 10.87 8.80
C MET A 92 -3.27 9.91 9.14
N MET A 93 -2.04 10.24 8.74
CA MET A 93 -0.87 9.41 9.06
C MET A 93 -0.64 9.33 10.57
N ILE A 94 -0.58 10.47 11.25
CA ILE A 94 -0.27 10.53 12.67
C ILE A 94 -1.42 9.98 13.51
N ASN A 95 -2.62 10.55 13.35
CA ASN A 95 -3.71 10.30 14.29
C ASN A 95 -4.48 9.01 14.00
N ILE A 96 -4.33 8.43 12.80
CA ILE A 96 -4.97 7.15 12.45
C ILE A 96 -3.91 6.06 12.26
N CYS A 97 -2.98 6.20 11.31
CA CYS A 97 -2.07 5.12 10.97
C CYS A 97 -1.11 4.76 12.12
N ILE A 98 -0.38 5.72 12.67
CA ILE A 98 0.58 5.49 13.76
C ILE A 98 -0.14 5.02 15.03
N GLU A 99 -1.18 5.75 15.44
CA GLU A 99 -1.93 5.44 16.65
C GLU A 99 -2.63 4.06 16.61
N LEU A 100 -3.28 3.71 15.49
CA LEU A 100 -3.91 2.39 15.37
C LEU A 100 -2.87 1.27 15.25
N THR A 101 -1.72 1.51 14.62
CA THR A 101 -0.62 0.51 14.55
C THR A 101 -0.07 0.22 15.93
N LYS A 102 0.19 1.25 16.74
CA LYS A 102 0.64 1.09 18.13
C LYS A 102 -0.39 0.32 18.95
N TYR A 103 -1.66 0.72 18.88
CA TYR A 103 -2.73 0.03 19.60
C TYR A 103 -2.91 -1.43 19.15
N LEU A 104 -2.73 -1.71 17.85
CA LEU A 104 -2.78 -3.07 17.30
C LEU A 104 -1.68 -3.97 17.90
N GLN A 105 -0.47 -3.45 18.13
CA GLN A 105 0.61 -4.21 18.78
C GLN A 105 0.25 -4.58 20.22
N GLU A 106 -0.31 -3.63 20.98
CA GLU A 106 -0.79 -3.87 22.35
C GLU A 106 -1.87 -4.96 22.37
N LEU A 107 -2.85 -4.89 21.47
CA LEU A 107 -3.91 -5.89 21.35
C LEU A 107 -3.40 -7.28 20.92
N LYS A 108 -2.41 -7.35 20.00
CA LYS A 108 -1.78 -8.62 19.60
C LYS A 108 -1.15 -9.31 20.82
N GLN A 109 -0.47 -8.55 21.69
CA GLN A 109 0.13 -9.08 22.92
C GLN A 109 -0.92 -9.45 23.97
N GLU A 110 -1.93 -8.60 24.19
CA GLU A 110 -3.04 -8.86 25.11
C GLU A 110 -3.80 -10.14 24.74
N ARG A 111 -4.14 -10.30 23.45
CA ARG A 111 -4.80 -11.50 22.91
C ARG A 111 -4.00 -12.77 23.18
N LYS A 112 -2.70 -12.73 22.91
CA LYS A 112 -1.79 -13.87 23.12
C LYS A 112 -1.74 -14.28 24.60
N MET A 113 -1.75 -13.30 25.50
CA MET A 113 -1.78 -13.53 26.95
C MET A 113 -3.07 -14.26 27.35
N HIS A 114 -4.24 -13.74 27.00
CA HIS A 114 -5.54 -14.33 27.39
C HIS A 114 -5.74 -15.75 26.82
N LEU A 115 -5.35 -15.98 25.55
CA LEU A 115 -5.40 -17.31 24.94
C LEU A 115 -4.44 -18.31 25.62
N SER A 116 -3.25 -17.85 26.01
CA SER A 116 -2.29 -18.69 26.74
C SER A 116 -2.82 -19.10 28.12
N GLU A 117 -3.52 -18.20 28.82
CA GLU A 117 -4.17 -18.53 30.10
C GLU A 117 -5.25 -19.61 29.92
N ALA A 118 -6.13 -19.46 28.94
CA ALA A 118 -7.16 -20.46 28.65
C ALA A 118 -6.55 -21.82 28.26
N LYS A 119 -5.50 -21.82 27.43
CA LYS A 119 -4.77 -23.04 27.05
C LYS A 119 -4.09 -23.73 28.24
N LYS A 120 -3.51 -22.94 29.17
CA LYS A 120 -2.93 -23.49 30.41
C LYS A 120 -4.00 -24.15 31.28
N ALA A 121 -5.17 -23.54 31.42
CA ALA A 121 -6.29 -24.11 32.16
C ALA A 121 -6.77 -25.44 31.53
N GLN A 122 -6.88 -25.50 30.19
CA GLN A 122 -7.21 -26.73 29.47
C GLN A 122 -6.18 -27.85 29.72
N GLN A 123 -4.89 -27.54 29.58
CA GLN A 123 -3.80 -28.50 29.80
C GLN A 123 -3.77 -29.00 31.26
N TYR A 124 -4.07 -28.12 32.21
CA TYR A 124 -4.17 -28.50 33.62
C TYR A 124 -5.32 -29.49 33.87
N LEU A 125 -6.50 -29.23 33.33
CA LEU A 125 -7.64 -30.14 33.43
C LEU A 125 -7.37 -31.49 32.74
N GLU A 126 -6.76 -31.47 31.55
CA GLU A 126 -6.37 -32.70 30.84
C GLU A 126 -5.36 -33.52 31.67
N GLY A 127 -4.40 -32.85 32.31
CA GLY A 127 -3.42 -33.48 33.20
C GLY A 127 -4.07 -34.17 34.41
N THR A 128 -5.05 -33.52 35.04
CA THR A 128 -5.80 -34.11 36.17
C THR A 128 -6.69 -35.27 35.72
N TYR A 129 -7.31 -35.18 34.53
CA TYR A 129 -8.05 -36.31 33.95
C TYR A 129 -7.16 -37.52 33.70
N LYS A 130 -5.93 -37.33 33.17
CA LYS A 130 -4.97 -38.43 32.97
C LYS A 130 -4.60 -39.10 34.29
N GLN A 131 -4.43 -38.34 35.38
CA GLN A 131 -4.19 -38.91 36.71
C GLN A 131 -5.37 -39.75 37.19
N LEU A 132 -6.60 -39.25 37.00
CA LEU A 132 -7.83 -39.98 37.29
C LEU A 132 -7.93 -41.29 36.49
N ASP A 133 -7.77 -41.22 35.18
CA ASP A 133 -7.86 -42.38 34.29
C ASP A 133 -6.82 -43.45 34.63
N ASN A 134 -5.59 -43.05 34.94
CA ASN A 134 -4.53 -43.96 35.39
C ASN A 134 -4.88 -44.64 36.72
N SER A 135 -5.41 -43.89 37.70
CA SER A 135 -5.83 -44.45 38.99
C SER A 135 -7.01 -45.43 38.83
N LYS A 136 -7.98 -45.10 37.96
CA LYS A 136 -9.12 -45.96 37.62
C LYS A 136 -8.66 -47.28 36.98
N LYS A 137 -7.78 -47.22 35.99
CA LYS A 137 -7.21 -48.41 35.32
C LYS A 137 -6.40 -49.28 36.29
N ARG A 138 -5.65 -48.67 37.20
CA ARG A 138 -4.92 -49.39 38.25
C ARG A 138 -5.89 -50.12 39.19
N PHE A 139 -6.90 -49.42 39.69
CA PHE A 139 -7.94 -50.03 40.52
C PHE A 139 -8.62 -51.21 39.81
N GLU A 140 -9.03 -51.03 38.57
CA GLU A 140 -9.67 -52.10 37.78
C GLU A 140 -8.78 -53.34 37.62
N ARG A 141 -7.48 -53.14 37.40
CA ARG A 141 -6.50 -54.23 37.30
C ARG A 141 -6.33 -54.96 38.63
N GLU A 142 -6.03 -54.23 39.71
CA GLU A 142 -5.79 -54.84 41.02
C GLU A 142 -7.05 -55.52 41.58
N TRP A 143 -8.24 -54.98 41.29
CA TRP A 143 -9.51 -55.62 41.64
C TRP A 143 -9.70 -56.97 40.95
N ARG A 144 -9.39 -57.07 39.64
CA ARG A 144 -9.42 -58.34 38.90
C ARG A 144 -8.43 -59.36 39.47
N GLU A 145 -7.24 -58.92 39.89
CA GLU A 145 -6.25 -59.81 40.52
C GLU A 145 -6.68 -60.27 41.92
N ALA A 146 -7.33 -59.41 42.70
CA ALA A 146 -7.93 -59.78 43.99
C ALA A 146 -9.04 -60.81 43.81
N GLU A 147 -9.92 -60.63 42.82
CA GLU A 147 -11.00 -61.57 42.51
C GLU A 147 -10.45 -62.95 42.08
N LYS A 148 -9.43 -62.98 41.21
CA LYS A 148 -8.75 -64.23 40.83
C LYS A 148 -8.11 -64.93 42.04
N ALA A 149 -7.44 -64.17 42.92
CA ALA A 149 -6.81 -64.73 44.11
C ALA A 149 -7.85 -65.27 45.11
N ALA A 150 -9.00 -64.61 45.25
CA ALA A 150 -10.11 -65.07 46.07
C ALA A 150 -10.71 -66.39 45.52
N GLN A 151 -10.96 -66.47 44.21
CA GLN A 151 -11.44 -67.69 43.57
C GLN A 151 -10.44 -68.85 43.69
N TYR A 152 -9.14 -68.57 43.61
CA TYR A 152 -8.10 -69.58 43.81
C TYR A 152 -8.06 -70.09 45.25
N ALA A 153 -8.18 -69.18 46.23
CA ALA A 153 -8.25 -69.55 47.64
C ALA A 153 -9.49 -70.41 47.94
N GLU A 154 -10.66 -70.06 47.38
CA GLU A 154 -11.89 -70.83 47.52
C GLU A 154 -11.76 -72.23 46.90
N LYS A 155 -11.21 -72.34 45.68
CA LYS A 155 -10.96 -73.64 45.03
C LYS A 155 -10.00 -74.52 45.83
N THR A 156 -8.95 -73.92 46.40
CA THR A 156 -7.95 -74.65 47.22
C THR A 156 -8.57 -75.11 48.53
N ASP A 157 -9.46 -74.33 49.16
CA ASP A 157 -10.18 -74.68 50.39
C ASP A 157 -11.16 -75.85 50.19
N GLN A 158 -11.71 -75.98 48.97
CA GLN A 158 -12.62 -77.06 48.59
C GLN A 158 -11.92 -78.34 48.10
N ASP A 159 -10.61 -78.29 47.86
CA ASP A 159 -9.83 -79.45 47.39
C ASP A 159 -9.50 -80.39 48.55
N LEU A 160 -10.06 -81.60 48.51
CA LEU A 160 -9.84 -82.64 49.52
C LEU A 160 -8.38 -83.11 49.61
N ASN A 161 -7.56 -82.84 48.58
CA ASN A 161 -6.16 -83.21 48.54
C ASN A 161 -5.21 -82.08 48.97
N ALA A 162 -5.71 -80.85 49.17
CA ALA A 162 -4.89 -79.71 49.57
C ALA A 162 -4.53 -79.77 51.06
N THR A 163 -3.30 -79.39 51.40
CA THR A 163 -2.90 -79.35 52.81
C THR A 163 -3.44 -78.08 53.49
N LYS A 164 -3.61 -78.14 54.82
CA LYS A 164 -4.00 -76.97 55.61
C LYS A 164 -3.05 -75.77 55.42
N ALA A 165 -1.77 -76.03 55.15
CA ALA A 165 -0.79 -74.99 54.88
C ALA A 165 -1.00 -74.33 53.50
N ASP A 166 -1.40 -75.11 52.49
CA ASP A 166 -1.68 -74.59 51.14
C ASP A 166 -2.93 -73.69 51.13
N VAL A 167 -3.97 -74.12 51.84
CA VAL A 167 -5.20 -73.33 52.05
C VAL A 167 -4.90 -72.01 52.75
N GLU A 168 -4.14 -72.05 53.85
CA GLU A 168 -3.79 -70.85 54.61
C GLU A 168 -2.94 -69.88 53.77
N LYS A 169 -1.98 -70.39 53.01
CA LYS A 169 -1.17 -69.59 52.08
C LYS A 169 -2.02 -68.93 51.00
N ALA A 170 -2.99 -69.66 50.42
CA ALA A 170 -3.89 -69.12 49.41
C ALA A 170 -4.81 -68.04 49.98
N LYS A 171 -5.34 -68.23 51.21
CA LYS A 171 -6.15 -67.24 51.92
C LYS A 171 -5.35 -65.98 52.27
N GLN A 172 -4.12 -66.11 52.76
CA GLN A 172 -3.22 -64.97 53.01
C GLN A 172 -2.93 -64.17 51.74
N GLN A 173 -2.67 -64.85 50.62
CA GLN A 173 -2.47 -64.19 49.34
C GLN A 173 -3.73 -63.45 48.85
N ALA A 174 -4.93 -64.03 49.02
CA ALA A 174 -6.19 -63.39 48.69
C ALA A 174 -6.46 -62.14 49.55
N HIS A 175 -6.23 -62.23 50.87
CA HIS A 175 -6.35 -61.08 51.77
C HIS A 175 -5.37 -59.96 51.41
N MET A 176 -4.12 -60.29 51.11
CA MET A 176 -3.12 -59.31 50.69
C MET A 176 -3.52 -58.62 49.37
N ARG A 177 -4.01 -59.37 48.37
CA ARG A 177 -4.50 -58.77 47.11
C ARG A 177 -5.74 -57.89 47.32
N THR A 178 -6.66 -58.31 48.19
CA THR A 178 -7.85 -57.51 48.55
C THR A 178 -7.46 -56.18 49.20
N HIS A 179 -6.49 -56.19 50.12
CA HIS A 179 -5.98 -54.97 50.74
C HIS A 179 -5.41 -53.99 49.69
N ILE A 180 -4.57 -54.47 48.77
CA ILE A 180 -3.99 -53.65 47.69
C ILE A 180 -5.10 -53.06 46.79
N ALA A 181 -6.13 -53.85 46.48
CA ALA A 181 -7.25 -53.38 45.67
C ALA A 181 -8.06 -52.28 46.38
N GLU A 182 -8.26 -52.38 47.70
CA GLU A 182 -8.94 -51.35 48.50
C GLU A 182 -8.10 -50.06 48.62
N GLU A 183 -6.77 -50.16 48.75
CA GLU A 183 -5.88 -48.99 48.65
C GLU A 183 -6.02 -48.29 47.29
N CYS A 184 -6.02 -49.06 46.19
CA CYS A 184 -6.20 -48.50 44.84
C CYS A 184 -7.59 -47.87 44.64
N LYS A 185 -8.62 -48.41 45.30
CA LYS A 185 -9.97 -47.83 45.31
C LYS A 185 -10.01 -46.48 46.02
N ASN A 186 -9.34 -46.36 47.16
CA ASN A 186 -9.22 -45.11 47.90
C ASN A 186 -8.43 -44.06 47.10
N ASP A 187 -7.34 -44.47 46.43
CA ASP A 187 -6.59 -43.61 45.50
C ASP A 187 -7.49 -43.09 44.37
N TYR A 188 -8.25 -43.99 43.72
CA TYR A 188 -9.18 -43.63 42.65
C TYR A 188 -10.27 -42.66 43.14
N ALA A 189 -10.89 -42.93 44.29
CA ALA A 189 -11.91 -42.06 44.88
C ALA A 189 -11.37 -40.65 45.18
N SER A 190 -10.14 -40.55 45.70
CA SER A 190 -9.45 -39.29 45.95
C SER A 190 -9.16 -38.51 44.66
N GLN A 191 -8.64 -39.19 43.62
CA GLN A 191 -8.41 -38.56 42.32
C GLN A 191 -9.72 -38.11 41.65
N LEU A 192 -10.82 -38.85 41.84
CA LEU A 192 -12.13 -38.50 41.29
C LEU A 192 -12.68 -37.23 41.94
N GLN A 193 -12.61 -37.14 43.28
CA GLN A 193 -13.03 -35.94 44.00
C GLN A 193 -12.21 -34.72 43.57
N LYS A 194 -10.88 -34.88 43.42
CA LYS A 194 -10.00 -33.83 42.92
C LYS A 194 -10.40 -33.41 41.51
N TYR A 195 -10.54 -34.34 40.57
CA TYR A 195 -10.90 -34.02 39.19
C TYR A 195 -12.24 -33.29 39.10
N ASN A 196 -13.27 -33.74 39.81
CA ASN A 196 -14.59 -33.07 39.81
C ASN A 196 -14.50 -31.62 40.33
N LYS A 197 -13.64 -31.37 41.33
CA LYS A 197 -13.39 -30.00 41.82
C LYS A 197 -12.72 -29.14 40.74
N GLU A 198 -11.65 -29.64 40.13
CA GLU A 198 -10.93 -28.90 39.09
C GLU A 198 -11.78 -28.70 37.83
N GLN A 199 -12.61 -29.67 37.47
CA GLN A 199 -13.57 -29.57 36.37
C GLN A 199 -14.58 -28.45 36.62
N ASN A 200 -15.16 -28.37 37.82
CA ASN A 200 -16.07 -27.30 38.17
C ASN A 200 -15.38 -25.93 38.13
N GLN A 201 -14.16 -25.82 38.68
CA GLN A 201 -13.38 -24.60 38.62
C GLN A 201 -13.10 -24.14 37.18
N PHE A 202 -12.74 -25.08 36.31
CA PHE A 202 -12.44 -24.81 34.91
C PHE A 202 -13.66 -24.24 34.16
N TYR A 203 -14.82 -24.90 34.25
CA TYR A 203 -16.00 -24.53 33.48
C TYR A 203 -16.76 -23.32 34.06
N PHE A 204 -16.81 -23.19 35.39
CA PHE A 204 -17.60 -22.13 36.03
C PHE A 204 -16.80 -20.88 36.39
N THR A 205 -15.46 -20.95 36.36
CA THR A 205 -14.61 -19.81 36.75
C THR A 205 -13.55 -19.50 35.70
N ASP A 206 -12.64 -20.43 35.42
CA ASP A 206 -11.42 -20.11 34.67
C ASP A 206 -11.74 -19.78 33.21
N MET A 207 -12.49 -20.64 32.53
CA MET A 207 -12.83 -20.44 31.11
C MET A 207 -13.74 -19.22 30.88
N PRO A 208 -14.83 -19.01 31.66
CA PRO A 208 -15.62 -17.78 31.56
C PRO A 208 -14.80 -16.52 31.81
N LEU A 209 -13.85 -16.52 32.75
CA LEU A 209 -13.00 -15.37 33.01
C LEU A 209 -12.12 -15.03 31.81
N SER A 210 -11.45 -16.02 31.21
CA SER A 210 -10.64 -15.84 30.01
C SER A 210 -11.48 -15.34 28.82
N PHE A 211 -12.67 -15.89 28.60
CA PHE A 211 -13.55 -15.46 27.51
C PHE A 211 -14.12 -14.06 27.73
N ASN A 212 -14.44 -13.68 28.97
CA ASN A 212 -14.86 -12.31 29.27
C ASN A 212 -13.75 -11.29 28.99
N ARG A 213 -12.48 -11.63 29.29
CA ARG A 213 -11.32 -10.79 28.96
C ARG A 213 -11.13 -10.63 27.46
N LEU A 214 -11.27 -11.72 26.70
CA LEU A 214 -11.22 -11.69 25.23
C LEU A 214 -12.40 -10.88 24.64
N GLN A 215 -13.60 -11.01 25.21
CA GLN A 215 -14.77 -10.23 24.79
C GLN A 215 -14.53 -8.72 25.02
N ASP A 216 -14.09 -8.33 26.21
CA ASP A 216 -13.79 -6.92 26.52
C ASP A 216 -12.72 -6.34 25.60
N MET A 217 -11.65 -7.11 25.34
CA MET A 217 -10.61 -6.75 24.39
C MET A 217 -11.17 -6.56 22.96
N ASP A 218 -12.01 -7.48 22.49
CA ASP A 218 -12.62 -7.42 21.15
C ASP A 218 -13.56 -6.20 21.02
N GLU A 219 -14.40 -5.95 22.03
CA GLU A 219 -15.29 -4.79 22.07
C GLU A 219 -14.53 -3.45 22.10
N ARG A 220 -13.43 -3.37 22.88
CA ARG A 220 -12.54 -2.21 22.87
C ARG A 220 -11.90 -1.99 21.49
N ARG A 221 -11.42 -3.06 20.85
CA ARG A 221 -10.88 -2.98 19.49
C ARG A 221 -11.91 -2.46 18.49
N ILE A 222 -13.13 -3.01 18.51
CA ILE A 222 -14.22 -2.56 17.64
C ILE A 222 -14.52 -1.07 17.85
N LYS A 223 -14.61 -0.63 19.11
CA LYS A 223 -14.85 0.78 19.44
C LYS A 223 -13.74 1.70 18.94
N LYS A 224 -12.47 1.33 19.15
CA LYS A 224 -11.32 2.13 18.68
C LYS A 224 -11.27 2.19 17.15
N LEU A 225 -11.57 1.09 16.46
CA LEU A 225 -11.65 1.07 15.00
C LEU A 225 -12.76 1.99 14.49
N ALA A 226 -13.95 1.95 15.10
CA ALA A 226 -15.05 2.85 14.76
C ALA A 226 -14.69 4.33 14.98
N GLN A 227 -13.95 4.65 16.05
CA GLN A 227 -13.40 5.99 16.26
C GLN A 227 -12.44 6.39 15.14
N GLY A 228 -11.61 5.46 14.65
CA GLY A 228 -10.74 5.68 13.50
C GLY A 228 -11.51 6.00 12.20
N TYR A 229 -12.68 5.40 11.98
CA TYR A 229 -13.55 5.74 10.85
C TYR A 229 -14.13 7.15 10.94
N VAL A 230 -14.57 7.54 12.14
CA VAL A 230 -15.09 8.89 12.38
C VAL A 230 -13.98 9.93 12.21
N LEU A 231 -12.82 9.68 12.79
CA LEU A 231 -11.66 10.55 12.70
C LEU A 231 -11.23 10.81 11.26
N PHE A 232 -11.26 9.78 10.39
CA PHE A 232 -10.99 9.93 8.97
C PHE A 232 -11.87 11.02 8.32
N ALA A 233 -13.19 10.95 8.55
CA ALA A 233 -14.14 11.91 7.98
C ALA A 233 -14.00 13.30 8.62
N ASP A 234 -13.71 13.36 9.92
CA ASP A 234 -13.53 14.60 10.64
C ASP A 234 -12.28 15.36 10.20
N THR A 235 -11.18 14.65 9.89
CA THR A 235 -9.96 15.25 9.33
C THR A 235 -10.23 15.97 8.00
N GLU A 236 -10.98 15.36 7.09
CA GLU A 236 -11.39 16.03 5.84
C GLU A 236 -12.33 17.22 6.11
N ARG A 237 -13.29 17.07 7.04
CA ARG A 237 -14.23 18.15 7.38
C ARG A 237 -13.51 19.36 7.97
N HIS A 238 -12.45 19.14 8.74
CA HIS A 238 -11.73 20.21 9.45
C HIS A 238 -11.09 21.23 8.50
N VAL A 239 -10.64 20.80 7.32
CA VAL A 239 -10.00 21.72 6.35
C VAL A 239 -11.00 22.43 5.44
N MET A 240 -12.27 21.99 5.39
CA MET A 240 -13.28 22.56 4.48
C MET A 240 -13.44 24.08 4.60
N PRO A 241 -13.41 24.70 5.80
CA PRO A 241 -13.51 26.16 5.92
C PRO A 241 -12.36 26.90 5.23
N ILE A 242 -11.13 26.39 5.33
CA ILE A 242 -9.96 27.02 4.70
C ILE A 242 -9.96 26.79 3.20
N ILE A 243 -10.34 25.58 2.75
CA ILE A 243 -10.57 25.32 1.33
C ILE A 243 -11.62 26.29 0.77
N GLY A 244 -12.72 26.51 1.49
CA GLY A 244 -13.74 27.50 1.13
C GLY A 244 -13.14 28.89 0.96
N LYS A 245 -12.31 29.33 1.90
CA LYS A 245 -11.59 30.61 1.82
C LYS A 245 -10.70 30.70 0.58
N CYS A 246 -9.98 29.63 0.21
CA CYS A 246 -9.15 29.63 -1.00
C CYS A 246 -10.00 29.78 -2.27
N LEU A 247 -11.13 29.07 -2.35
CA LEU A 247 -12.06 29.18 -3.47
C LEU A 247 -12.67 30.59 -3.58
N GLU A 248 -13.02 31.19 -2.44
CA GLU A 248 -13.47 32.59 -2.38
C GLU A 248 -12.37 33.56 -2.82
N GLY A 249 -11.11 33.31 -2.45
CA GLY A 249 -9.94 34.08 -2.87
C GLY A 249 -9.75 34.07 -4.39
N ILE A 250 -9.84 32.88 -5.00
CA ILE A 250 -9.79 32.70 -6.47
C ILE A 250 -10.91 33.50 -7.16
N ALA A 251 -12.16 33.37 -6.67
CA ALA A 251 -13.28 34.11 -7.22
C ALA A 251 -13.08 35.63 -7.09
N ARG A 252 -12.59 36.09 -5.93
CA ARG A 252 -12.32 37.50 -5.67
C ARG A 252 -11.23 38.06 -6.58
N ALA A 253 -10.15 37.32 -6.80
CA ALA A 253 -9.08 37.70 -7.72
C ALA A 253 -9.64 37.99 -9.12
N GLY A 254 -10.52 37.12 -9.63
CA GLY A 254 -11.22 37.33 -10.90
C GLY A 254 -12.10 38.58 -10.91
N THR A 255 -12.85 38.86 -9.84
CA THR A 255 -13.69 40.06 -9.75
C THR A 255 -12.92 41.38 -9.60
N ASN A 256 -11.66 41.31 -9.16
CA ASN A 256 -10.81 42.48 -8.95
C ASN A 256 -10.10 42.95 -10.24
N VAL A 257 -10.19 42.19 -11.34
CA VAL A 257 -9.65 42.59 -12.64
C VAL A 257 -10.39 43.84 -13.14
N ASN A 258 -9.64 44.84 -13.58
CA ASN A 258 -10.19 46.12 -14.02
C ASN A 258 -9.57 46.53 -15.36
N GLU A 259 -10.31 46.26 -16.44
CA GLU A 259 -9.88 46.49 -17.82
C GLU A 259 -9.63 47.97 -18.14
N ARG A 260 -10.40 48.87 -17.51
CA ARG A 260 -10.24 50.32 -17.71
C ARG A 260 -8.97 50.82 -17.05
N ASN A 261 -8.73 50.40 -15.81
CA ASN A 261 -7.53 50.78 -15.08
C ASN A 261 -6.28 50.22 -15.78
N ASP A 262 -6.31 48.97 -16.25
CA ASP A 262 -5.19 48.37 -16.98
C ASP A 262 -4.85 49.16 -18.25
N SER A 263 -5.87 49.60 -19.00
CA SER A 263 -5.68 50.45 -20.18
C SER A 263 -5.04 51.81 -19.82
N VAL A 264 -5.47 52.44 -18.74
CA VAL A 264 -4.89 53.70 -18.24
C VAL A 264 -3.44 53.49 -17.81
N VAL A 265 -3.15 52.42 -17.06
CA VAL A 265 -1.78 52.06 -16.65
C VAL A 265 -0.88 51.88 -17.87
N LEU A 266 -1.37 51.24 -18.94
CA LEU A 266 -0.62 51.06 -20.18
C LEU A 266 -0.30 52.41 -20.85
N ILE A 267 -1.31 53.29 -20.98
CA ILE A 267 -1.14 54.63 -21.57
C ILE A 267 -0.13 55.43 -20.74
N GLU A 268 -0.26 55.44 -19.43
CA GLU A 268 0.63 56.19 -18.54
C GLU A 268 2.08 55.68 -18.59
N GLN A 269 2.28 54.38 -18.79
CA GLN A 269 3.61 53.78 -18.96
C GLN A 269 4.25 54.09 -20.33
N HIS A 270 3.45 54.21 -21.39
CA HIS A 270 3.94 54.33 -22.77
C HIS A 270 3.68 55.69 -23.41
N LYS A 271 3.07 56.64 -22.70
CA LYS A 271 2.90 58.00 -23.19
C LYS A 271 4.27 58.58 -23.51
N SER A 272 4.48 58.87 -24.79
CA SER A 272 5.78 59.23 -25.32
C SER A 272 6.17 60.69 -25.04
N GLY A 273 5.21 61.49 -24.55
CA GLY A 273 5.37 62.92 -24.35
C GLY A 273 5.45 63.73 -25.63
N PHE A 274 5.37 63.10 -26.81
CA PHE A 274 5.33 63.82 -28.08
C PHE A 274 4.01 64.57 -28.22
N GLU A 275 4.13 65.88 -28.44
CA GLU A 275 3.00 66.66 -28.92
C GLU A 275 2.67 66.27 -30.36
N ARG A 276 1.38 66.24 -30.67
CA ARG A 276 0.92 65.96 -32.02
C ARG A 276 1.47 67.05 -32.95
N PRO A 277 2.08 66.71 -34.11
CA PRO A 277 2.52 67.71 -35.07
C PRO A 277 1.36 68.66 -35.42
N GLY A 278 1.62 69.96 -35.34
CA GLY A 278 0.69 70.99 -35.79
C GLY A 278 0.61 71.08 -37.31
N ASP A 279 -0.26 71.96 -37.79
CA ASP A 279 -0.37 72.23 -39.23
C ASP A 279 0.96 72.79 -39.77
N LEU A 280 1.36 72.33 -40.95
CA LEU A 280 2.57 72.82 -41.60
C LEU A 280 2.35 74.25 -42.08
N GLU A 281 3.23 75.15 -41.68
CA GLU A 281 3.18 76.53 -42.15
C GLU A 281 3.50 76.58 -43.66
N PHE A 282 2.78 77.45 -44.37
CA PHE A 282 3.05 77.70 -45.78
C PHE A 282 4.34 78.51 -45.94
N GLU A 283 5.33 77.93 -46.59
CA GLU A 283 6.59 78.61 -46.92
C GLU A 283 6.40 79.48 -48.19
N ASP A 284 6.15 80.77 -48.00
CA ASP A 284 6.02 81.74 -49.09
C ASP A 284 7.41 82.22 -49.57
N TYR A 285 7.86 81.66 -50.70
CA TYR A 285 9.15 82.01 -51.32
C TYR A 285 9.13 83.35 -52.10
N SER A 286 7.99 84.02 -52.22
CA SER A 286 7.86 85.26 -53.02
C SER A 286 8.45 86.52 -52.34
N GLN A 287 8.76 86.46 -51.03
CA GLN A 287 9.32 87.59 -50.26
C GLN A 287 10.85 87.58 -50.07
N GLY A 288 11.58 86.68 -50.75
CA GLY A 288 13.04 86.57 -50.61
C GLY A 288 13.45 85.74 -49.39
N ILE A 289 14.43 84.84 -49.61
CA ILE A 289 14.81 83.77 -48.68
C ILE A 289 15.39 84.35 -47.39
N ASN A 290 14.56 84.48 -46.34
CA ASN A 290 15.05 84.46 -44.97
C ASN A 290 15.02 83.01 -44.50
N ARG A 291 16.22 82.42 -44.31
CA ARG A 291 16.38 81.09 -43.73
C ARG A 291 15.64 81.04 -42.39
N ALA A 292 14.52 80.33 -42.34
CA ALA A 292 13.91 79.97 -41.07
C ALA A 292 14.91 79.12 -40.28
N SER A 293 15.18 79.54 -39.05
CA SER A 293 15.93 78.78 -38.06
C SER A 293 15.26 77.42 -37.92
N SER A 294 15.97 76.35 -38.28
CA SER A 294 15.55 74.99 -38.01
C SER A 294 15.57 74.76 -36.50
N ASP A 295 14.52 75.16 -35.80
CA ASP A 295 14.24 74.70 -34.45
C ASP A 295 13.67 73.28 -34.55
N SER A 296 14.54 72.34 -34.94
CA SER A 296 14.35 70.91 -34.70
C SER A 296 14.49 70.69 -33.19
N SER A 297 13.57 71.24 -32.40
CA SER A 297 13.39 70.86 -31.02
C SER A 297 12.64 69.53 -31.00
N LEU A 298 13.41 68.45 -31.12
CA LEU A 298 13.02 67.20 -30.47
C LEU A 298 12.84 67.55 -28.99
N GLY A 299 11.60 67.78 -28.58
CA GLY A 299 11.22 68.09 -27.22
C GLY A 299 11.82 67.05 -26.27
N THR A 300 12.79 67.49 -25.50
CA THR A 300 13.30 66.80 -24.32
C THR A 300 12.19 66.81 -23.27
N PRO A 301 11.84 65.68 -22.63
CA PRO A 301 10.88 65.71 -21.53
C PRO A 301 11.54 66.39 -20.33
N LYS A 302 11.03 67.55 -19.93
CA LYS A 302 11.41 68.21 -18.68
C LYS A 302 10.76 67.49 -17.50
N GLY A 303 11.59 66.84 -16.68
CA GLY A 303 11.27 66.41 -15.32
C GLY A 303 12.49 66.60 -14.40
N PRO A 304 12.33 66.90 -13.10
CA PRO A 304 13.31 67.63 -12.31
C PRO A 304 14.54 66.81 -11.89
N LEU A 305 15.72 67.40 -12.03
CA LEU A 305 16.99 66.90 -11.50
C LEU A 305 17.11 67.30 -10.02
N GLU A 306 17.13 66.32 -9.12
CA GLU A 306 17.81 66.43 -7.83
C GLU A 306 19.00 65.46 -7.79
N LEU A 307 20.06 65.88 -7.10
CA LEU A 307 21.45 65.59 -7.41
C LEU A 307 22.11 64.79 -6.28
N LEU A 308 22.53 63.55 -6.53
CA LEU A 308 23.64 62.84 -5.84
C LEU A 308 23.82 61.46 -6.52
N GLY A 309 24.97 60.95 -6.92
CA GLY A 309 26.36 61.36 -6.91
C GLY A 309 27.22 60.12 -7.25
N LYS A 310 28.34 60.34 -7.95
CA LYS A 310 29.59 59.53 -7.95
C LYS A 310 29.71 58.28 -8.88
N ASN A 311 30.50 58.51 -9.95
CA ASN A 311 31.76 57.82 -10.29
C ASN A 311 31.77 56.31 -10.67
N LYS A 312 31.96 55.99 -11.96
CA LYS A 312 33.27 55.70 -12.62
C LYS A 312 33.10 54.96 -13.97
N ASN A 313 33.78 55.50 -15.01
CA ASN A 313 34.58 54.82 -16.06
C ASN A 313 34.07 53.47 -16.65
N LYS A 314 33.90 53.25 -17.96
CA LYS A 314 34.76 53.65 -19.10
C LYS A 314 34.10 53.21 -20.44
N THR A 315 34.27 54.06 -21.45
CA THR A 315 34.61 53.74 -22.85
C THR A 315 33.58 53.07 -23.78
N PHE A 316 33.02 53.92 -24.63
CA PHE A 316 32.47 53.64 -25.97
C PHE A 316 33.40 52.79 -26.86
N ARG A 317 32.82 51.83 -27.58
CA ARG A 317 33.15 51.54 -28.99
C ARG A 317 31.86 51.24 -29.76
N LEU A 318 31.64 51.99 -30.83
CA LEU A 318 30.55 51.82 -31.81
C LEU A 318 31.14 51.50 -33.19
N PHE A 319 30.26 51.00 -34.07
CA PHE A 319 30.40 50.55 -35.47
C PHE A 319 30.78 49.06 -35.63
N ASN A 320 30.02 48.22 -36.35
CA ASN A 320 29.36 48.49 -37.62
C ASN A 320 28.21 47.50 -37.95
N LYS A 321 27.21 48.03 -38.68
CA LYS A 321 26.39 47.45 -39.78
C LYS A 321 25.24 46.44 -39.53
N LYS A 322 24.05 46.99 -39.89
CA LYS A 322 23.01 46.51 -40.84
C LYS A 322 22.20 45.25 -40.52
N SER A 323 20.88 45.44 -40.45
CA SER A 323 19.89 44.51 -40.99
C SER A 323 18.62 45.24 -41.48
N LYS A 324 18.01 44.67 -42.52
CA LYS A 324 16.83 45.11 -43.26
C LYS A 324 15.53 44.55 -42.62
N LEU A 325 14.44 45.30 -42.81
CA LEU A 325 12.99 44.96 -42.71
C LEU A 325 12.60 43.64 -43.43
N PRO A 326 11.43 42.98 -43.14
CA PRO A 326 10.05 43.47 -43.43
C PRO A 326 9.01 43.23 -42.31
N SER A 327 8.10 44.16 -41.99
CA SER A 327 6.76 44.49 -42.55
C SER A 327 5.64 43.45 -42.33
N SER A 328 4.59 43.85 -41.60
CA SER A 328 3.25 43.24 -41.68
C SER A 328 2.17 44.31 -41.58
N SER A 329 1.27 44.33 -42.57
CA SER A 329 0.11 45.20 -42.69
C SER A 329 -1.17 44.40 -42.55
N LEU A 330 -2.11 44.93 -41.76
CA LEU A 330 -3.53 44.57 -41.70
C LEU A 330 -4.22 44.86 -43.06
N SER A 331 -5.31 44.20 -43.46
CA SER A 331 -6.72 44.58 -43.18
C SER A 331 -7.68 43.72 -44.08
N PRO A 332 -9.02 43.97 -44.19
CA PRO A 332 -10.13 43.34 -43.45
C PRO A 332 -11.21 42.73 -44.39
N PHE A 333 -12.37 42.25 -43.88
CA PHE A 333 -13.74 42.48 -44.45
C PHE A 333 -14.84 41.74 -43.64
N SER A 334 -16.01 42.37 -43.53
CA SER A 334 -17.26 41.91 -42.88
C SER A 334 -18.31 41.42 -43.90
N THR A 335 -19.24 40.52 -43.52
CA THR A 335 -20.72 40.60 -43.70
C THR A 335 -21.45 39.31 -43.25
N THR A 336 -22.69 39.46 -42.73
CA THR A 336 -23.69 38.46 -42.24
C THR A 336 -24.82 38.18 -43.28
N PRO A 337 -25.96 37.46 -43.02
CA PRO A 337 -26.20 36.02 -42.68
C PRO A 337 -27.37 35.29 -43.46
N THR A 338 -27.54 33.95 -43.24
CA THR A 338 -28.75 33.04 -43.38
C THR A 338 -29.33 32.68 -44.78
N PRO A 339 -30.16 31.59 -45.01
CA PRO A 339 -30.91 30.67 -44.09
C PRO A 339 -30.89 29.13 -44.39
N SER A 340 -31.58 28.33 -43.54
CA SER A 340 -31.83 26.86 -43.58
C SER A 340 -32.87 26.36 -44.61
N PRO A 341 -33.05 25.03 -44.83
CA PRO A 341 -34.19 24.26 -44.25
C PRO A 341 -33.83 22.80 -43.84
N ALA A 342 -34.34 22.17 -42.76
CA ALA A 342 -35.67 21.65 -42.37
C ALA A 342 -36.11 20.33 -43.06
N ASN A 343 -36.18 19.23 -42.29
CA ASN A 343 -37.24 18.18 -42.31
C ASN A 343 -36.98 17.05 -41.27
N GLY A 344 -37.86 16.91 -40.27
CA GLY A 344 -38.21 15.64 -39.58
C GLY A 344 -39.43 15.00 -40.29
N PRO A 345 -40.16 13.95 -39.78
CA PRO A 345 -40.33 13.46 -38.38
C PRO A 345 -40.47 11.89 -38.32
N PRO A 346 -41.23 11.20 -37.41
CA PRO A 346 -41.60 11.41 -35.99
C PRO A 346 -41.24 10.21 -35.05
N SER A 347 -41.36 10.40 -33.74
CA SER A 347 -41.38 9.32 -32.71
C SER A 347 -42.76 8.68 -32.55
N PRO A 348 -42.84 7.48 -31.91
CA PRO A 348 -43.92 7.24 -30.96
C PRO A 348 -43.50 6.55 -29.64
N LYS A 349 -43.90 7.20 -28.54
CA LYS A 349 -44.58 6.73 -27.32
C LYS A 349 -44.09 5.48 -26.54
N PHE A 350 -43.95 5.70 -25.22
CA PHE A 350 -43.74 4.76 -24.12
C PHE A 350 -44.87 3.73 -23.93
N GLY A 351 -44.48 2.51 -23.53
CA GLY A 351 -45.31 1.47 -22.91
C GLY A 351 -44.43 0.55 -22.05
N ARG A 352 -44.86 0.25 -20.82
CA ARG A 352 -44.11 -0.44 -19.74
C ARG A 352 -43.92 -1.95 -19.97
N ASP A 353 -42.77 -2.51 -19.53
CA ASP A 353 -42.66 -3.56 -18.48
C ASP A 353 -41.18 -3.98 -18.24
N PRO A 354 -40.64 -3.93 -17.00
CA PRO A 354 -39.20 -4.07 -16.74
C PRO A 354 -38.78 -5.45 -16.19
N LEU A 355 -39.10 -6.56 -16.88
CA LEU A 355 -38.61 -7.88 -16.46
C LEU A 355 -38.18 -8.84 -17.59
N SER A 356 -38.24 -8.44 -18.87
CA SER A 356 -37.84 -9.34 -19.97
C SER A 356 -36.44 -9.08 -20.54
N TYR A 357 -35.69 -8.11 -20.03
CA TYR A 357 -34.40 -7.71 -20.61
C TYR A 357 -33.16 -8.36 -19.94
N CYS A 358 -33.28 -8.87 -18.70
CA CYS A 358 -32.11 -9.45 -18.00
C CYS A 358 -31.78 -10.90 -18.39
N LEU A 359 -32.58 -11.58 -19.23
CA LEU A 359 -32.38 -13.00 -19.56
C LEU A 359 -32.00 -13.29 -21.02
N MET A 360 -31.88 -12.28 -21.88
CA MET A 360 -31.54 -12.50 -23.30
C MET A 360 -30.16 -11.97 -23.74
N GLU A 361 -29.39 -11.35 -22.83
CA GLU A 361 -28.03 -10.85 -23.13
C GLU A 361 -26.89 -11.75 -22.65
N ILE A 362 -27.14 -12.82 -21.89
CA ILE A 362 -26.09 -13.73 -21.39
C ILE A 362 -25.81 -14.91 -22.35
N ASN A 363 -26.65 -15.14 -23.37
CA ASN A 363 -26.53 -16.30 -24.29
C ASN A 363 -26.09 -15.97 -25.73
N LYS A 364 -25.42 -14.82 -25.95
CA LYS A 364 -24.93 -14.42 -27.28
C LYS A 364 -23.45 -14.05 -27.35
N THR A 365 -22.58 -14.75 -26.62
CA THR A 365 -21.17 -14.90 -27.03
C THR A 365 -20.63 -16.20 -26.47
N VAL A 366 -20.79 -17.29 -27.22
CA VAL A 366 -19.80 -18.34 -27.47
C VAL A 366 -20.54 -19.42 -28.28
N LYS A 367 -20.18 -19.58 -29.55
CA LYS A 367 -20.33 -20.87 -30.23
C LYS A 367 -18.94 -21.45 -30.50
N PRO A 368 -18.80 -22.78 -30.45
CA PRO A 368 -17.52 -23.47 -30.33
C PRO A 368 -16.86 -23.63 -31.70
N ARG A 369 -15.53 -23.55 -31.75
CA ARG A 369 -14.76 -24.05 -32.88
C ARG A 369 -13.66 -24.97 -32.39
N ILE A 370 -13.90 -26.25 -32.58
CA ILE A 370 -12.86 -27.27 -32.75
C ILE A 370 -12.14 -26.95 -34.07
N SER A 371 -10.81 -26.87 -34.06
CA SER A 371 -10.01 -27.08 -35.27
C SER A 371 -8.75 -27.87 -34.96
N SER A 372 -8.71 -29.04 -35.58
CA SER A 372 -7.59 -29.96 -35.71
C SER A 372 -6.43 -29.38 -36.53
N PHE A 373 -5.25 -29.92 -36.27
CA PHE A 373 -3.94 -29.74 -36.90
C PHE A 373 -3.88 -29.43 -38.41
N ARG A 374 -3.03 -28.45 -38.79
CA ARG A 374 -1.79 -28.59 -39.62
C ARG A 374 -1.52 -27.28 -40.38
N THR A 375 -0.43 -26.59 -40.02
CA THR A 375 0.55 -26.01 -40.98
C THR A 375 1.80 -25.58 -40.21
N LEU A 376 2.93 -26.14 -40.62
CA LEU A 376 4.27 -25.90 -40.08
C LEU A 376 4.70 -24.44 -40.25
N LYS A 377 5.02 -23.77 -39.13
CA LYS A 377 6.12 -22.80 -39.02
C LYS A 377 6.82 -23.09 -37.70
N ARG A 378 8.11 -23.45 -37.77
CA ARG A 378 8.99 -23.59 -36.60
C ARG A 378 9.08 -22.23 -35.90
N THR A 379 8.53 -22.13 -34.69
CA THR A 379 8.89 -21.10 -33.71
C THR A 379 9.78 -21.73 -32.64
N PRO A 380 10.72 -20.98 -32.05
CA PRO A 380 11.61 -21.50 -31.01
C PRO A 380 10.81 -21.90 -29.78
N VAL A 381 11.30 -22.90 -29.06
CA VAL A 381 10.76 -23.39 -27.78
C VAL A 381 10.54 -22.21 -26.83
N ASP A 382 9.29 -21.88 -26.52
CA ASP A 382 8.96 -20.97 -25.42
C ASP A 382 9.47 -21.60 -24.12
N SER A 383 10.52 -21.01 -23.54
CA SER A 383 11.01 -21.42 -22.22
C SER A 383 9.98 -20.96 -21.17
N GLU A 384 9.06 -21.85 -20.81
CA GLU A 384 7.96 -21.60 -19.86
C GLU A 384 8.41 -21.04 -18.50
N GLY A 385 9.68 -21.21 -18.14
CA GLY A 385 10.28 -20.74 -16.90
C GLY A 385 10.96 -19.36 -16.98
N PHE A 386 10.83 -18.63 -18.09
CA PHE A 386 11.43 -17.30 -18.29
C PHE A 386 12.95 -17.25 -18.07
N THR A 387 13.65 -18.36 -18.31
CA THR A 387 15.09 -18.52 -18.06
C THR A 387 15.99 -17.65 -18.95
N HIS A 388 15.41 -17.02 -19.98
CA HIS A 388 16.09 -16.11 -20.90
C HIS A 388 16.07 -14.66 -20.43
N LEU A 389 15.29 -14.34 -19.40
CA LEU A 389 15.18 -13.00 -18.83
C LEU A 389 16.18 -12.82 -17.68
N PRO A 390 16.70 -11.58 -17.46
CA PRO A 390 17.49 -11.24 -16.28
C PRO A 390 16.78 -11.65 -14.98
N PRO A 391 17.51 -12.01 -13.90
CA PRO A 391 16.92 -12.53 -12.67
C PRO A 391 15.81 -11.66 -12.07
N GLU A 392 15.99 -10.34 -12.04
CA GLU A 392 15.00 -9.35 -11.57
C GLU A 392 13.70 -9.41 -12.38
N GLN A 393 13.82 -9.44 -13.71
CA GLN A 393 12.68 -9.46 -14.63
C GLN A 393 12.00 -10.82 -14.66
N ARG A 394 12.78 -11.90 -14.58
CA ARG A 394 12.28 -13.27 -14.43
C ARG A 394 11.43 -13.39 -13.18
N ARG A 395 11.88 -12.86 -12.03
CA ARG A 395 11.10 -12.80 -10.79
C ARG A 395 9.81 -11.99 -10.96
N LYS A 396 9.88 -10.79 -11.56
CA LYS A 396 8.70 -9.95 -11.79
C LYS A 396 7.65 -10.63 -12.68
N ARG A 397 8.07 -11.30 -13.75
CA ARG A 397 7.17 -12.03 -14.67
C ARG A 397 6.58 -13.29 -14.02
N LEU A 398 7.37 -14.03 -13.24
CA LEU A 398 6.89 -15.18 -12.49
C LEU A 398 5.87 -14.76 -11.41
N GLN A 399 6.15 -13.67 -10.68
CA GLN A 399 5.22 -13.12 -9.68
C GLN A 399 3.90 -12.70 -10.31
N GLN A 400 3.92 -11.98 -11.44
CA GLN A 400 2.69 -11.60 -12.16
C GLN A 400 1.86 -12.84 -12.57
N LYS A 401 2.53 -13.92 -13.01
CA LYS A 401 1.88 -15.19 -13.38
C LYS A 401 1.24 -15.87 -12.17
N ILE A 402 1.89 -15.83 -11.00
CA ILE A 402 1.36 -16.34 -9.73
C ILE A 402 0.12 -15.53 -9.33
N ASP A 403 0.17 -14.21 -9.43
CA ASP A 403 -0.94 -13.32 -9.06
C ASP A 403 -2.17 -13.57 -9.97
N ASP A 404 -1.95 -13.74 -11.28
CA ASP A 404 -3.01 -14.04 -12.25
C ASP A 404 -3.68 -15.41 -11.99
N ILE A 405 -2.87 -16.45 -11.72
CA ILE A 405 -3.37 -17.80 -11.39
C ILE A 405 -4.10 -17.78 -10.05
N SER A 406 -3.59 -17.06 -9.06
CA SER A 406 -4.21 -16.92 -7.74
C SER A 406 -5.59 -16.26 -7.85
N LYS A 407 -5.71 -15.22 -8.69
CA LYS A 407 -6.99 -14.55 -8.97
C LYS A 407 -7.99 -15.48 -9.64
N GLU A 408 -7.57 -16.31 -10.60
CA GLU A 408 -8.45 -17.26 -11.26
C GLU A 408 -8.85 -18.43 -10.34
N LEU A 409 -7.92 -18.89 -9.49
CA LEU A 409 -8.19 -19.89 -8.46
C LEU A 409 -9.24 -19.38 -7.46
N GLN A 410 -9.16 -18.12 -7.06
CA GLN A 410 -10.15 -17.52 -6.16
C GLN A 410 -11.56 -17.51 -6.78
N LYS A 411 -11.68 -17.22 -8.09
CA LYS A 411 -12.99 -17.28 -8.78
C LYS A 411 -13.59 -18.70 -8.78
N GLU A 412 -12.78 -19.72 -9.01
CA GLU A 412 -13.24 -21.12 -8.99
C GLU A 412 -13.62 -21.58 -7.56
N ILE A 413 -12.94 -21.06 -6.52
CA ILE A 413 -13.33 -21.29 -5.12
C ILE A 413 -14.71 -20.67 -4.85
N ASP A 414 -14.91 -19.40 -5.23
CA ASP A 414 -16.19 -18.70 -5.05
C ASP A 414 -17.33 -19.40 -5.82
N GLN A 415 -17.06 -19.89 -7.03
CA GLN A 415 -17.99 -20.68 -7.84
C GLN A 415 -18.33 -22.03 -7.17
N SER A 416 -17.34 -22.71 -6.58
CA SER A 416 -17.52 -23.95 -5.82
C SER A 416 -18.46 -23.74 -4.62
N GLU A 417 -18.25 -22.66 -3.86
CA GLU A 417 -19.10 -22.32 -2.72
C GLU A 417 -20.54 -21.99 -3.14
N ALA A 418 -20.71 -21.27 -4.25
CA ALA A 418 -22.04 -20.97 -4.80
C ALA A 418 -22.78 -22.24 -5.23
N LEU A 419 -22.08 -23.18 -5.90
CA LEU A 419 -22.62 -24.48 -6.28
C LEU A 419 -22.99 -25.33 -5.06
N GLY A 420 -22.18 -25.29 -3.98
CA GLY A 420 -22.49 -25.93 -2.71
C GLY A 420 -23.80 -25.42 -2.10
N LYS A 421 -23.97 -24.09 -2.04
CA LYS A 421 -25.21 -23.46 -1.55
C LYS A 421 -26.42 -23.81 -2.42
N MET A 422 -26.26 -23.84 -3.75
CA MET A 422 -27.33 -24.26 -4.66
C MET A 422 -27.73 -25.72 -4.47
N LYS A 423 -26.76 -26.61 -4.24
CA LYS A 423 -27.02 -28.02 -3.93
C LYS A 423 -27.83 -28.17 -2.65
N ASP A 424 -27.48 -27.43 -1.59
CA ASP A 424 -28.22 -27.44 -0.32
C ASP A 424 -29.66 -26.94 -0.48
N VAL A 425 -29.90 -25.96 -1.35
CA VAL A 425 -31.26 -25.46 -1.65
C VAL A 425 -32.08 -26.52 -2.38
N TYR A 426 -31.50 -27.22 -3.35
CA TYR A 426 -32.18 -28.30 -4.07
C TYR A 426 -32.45 -29.51 -3.16
N GLU A 427 -31.56 -29.81 -2.21
CA GLU A 427 -31.76 -30.91 -1.24
C GLU A 427 -32.91 -30.61 -0.26
N LYS A 428 -33.04 -29.34 0.16
CA LYS A 428 -34.08 -28.92 1.11
C LYS A 428 -35.43 -28.65 0.45
N ASN A 429 -35.44 -28.26 -0.83
CA ASN A 429 -36.66 -27.95 -1.59
C ASN A 429 -36.68 -28.66 -2.95
N PRO A 430 -37.23 -29.89 -3.04
CA PRO A 430 -37.27 -30.69 -4.27
C PRO A 430 -38.00 -30.02 -5.45
N GLN A 431 -38.86 -29.02 -5.18
CA GLN A 431 -39.56 -28.24 -6.20
C GLN A 431 -38.67 -27.19 -6.91
N MET A 432 -37.50 -26.87 -6.35
CA MET A 432 -36.59 -25.84 -6.87
C MET A 432 -35.52 -26.40 -7.83
N GLY A 433 -35.33 -27.72 -7.87
CA GLY A 433 -34.38 -28.39 -8.73
C GLY A 433 -33.92 -29.74 -8.17
N ASP A 434 -33.27 -30.54 -8.99
CA ASP A 434 -32.67 -31.82 -8.59
C ASP A 434 -31.19 -31.61 -8.19
N PRO A 435 -30.76 -31.91 -6.95
CA PRO A 435 -29.36 -31.82 -6.55
C PRO A 435 -28.38 -32.57 -7.46
N ALA A 436 -28.82 -33.68 -8.05
CA ALA A 436 -27.98 -34.49 -8.93
C ALA A 436 -27.63 -33.77 -10.24
N SER A 437 -28.42 -32.77 -10.66
CA SER A 437 -28.15 -31.99 -11.88
C SER A 437 -26.92 -31.08 -11.74
N LEU A 438 -26.51 -30.74 -10.51
CA LEU A 438 -25.34 -29.89 -10.23
C LEU A 438 -24.03 -30.69 -10.14
N ALA A 439 -24.09 -32.02 -10.03
CA ALA A 439 -22.93 -32.88 -9.84
C ALA A 439 -21.85 -32.72 -10.94
N PRO A 440 -22.18 -32.64 -12.26
CA PRO A 440 -21.18 -32.45 -13.30
C PRO A 440 -20.42 -31.12 -13.16
N GLN A 441 -21.12 -30.05 -12.78
CA GLN A 441 -20.53 -28.72 -12.63
C GLN A 441 -19.66 -28.62 -11.38
N ILE A 442 -20.06 -29.27 -10.29
CA ILE A 442 -19.25 -29.41 -9.07
C ILE A 442 -17.96 -30.18 -9.36
N THR A 443 -18.04 -31.31 -10.08
CA THR A 443 -16.86 -32.08 -10.48
C THR A 443 -15.94 -31.27 -11.39
N GLN A 444 -16.48 -30.53 -12.36
CA GLN A 444 -15.69 -29.69 -13.26
C GLN A 444 -14.95 -28.56 -12.52
N THR A 445 -15.66 -27.84 -11.63
CA THR A 445 -15.04 -26.79 -10.81
C THR A 445 -13.97 -27.36 -9.88
N ALA A 446 -14.20 -28.54 -9.29
CA ALA A 446 -13.18 -29.23 -8.48
C ALA A 446 -11.91 -29.57 -9.28
N GLN A 447 -12.05 -30.06 -10.52
CA GLN A 447 -10.92 -30.34 -11.39
C GLN A 447 -10.17 -29.07 -11.83
N ASN A 448 -10.89 -27.97 -12.10
CA ASN A 448 -10.29 -26.69 -12.44
C ASN A 448 -9.47 -26.12 -11.27
N MET A 449 -9.98 -26.20 -10.03
CA MET A 449 -9.25 -25.79 -8.84
C MET A 449 -7.94 -26.59 -8.67
N GLU A 450 -7.99 -27.92 -8.86
CA GLU A 450 -6.79 -28.76 -8.74
C GLU A 450 -5.73 -28.42 -9.80
N ARG A 451 -6.16 -28.19 -11.05
CA ARG A 451 -5.26 -27.75 -12.13
C ARG A 451 -4.60 -26.40 -11.80
N LEU A 452 -5.38 -25.42 -11.35
CA LEU A 452 -4.87 -24.09 -11.00
C LEU A 452 -3.92 -24.13 -9.80
N ARG A 453 -4.19 -24.97 -8.78
CA ARG A 453 -3.27 -25.22 -7.67
C ARG A 453 -1.96 -25.85 -8.14
N GLY A 454 -2.03 -26.79 -9.08
CA GLY A 454 -0.84 -27.41 -9.69
C GLY A 454 -0.01 -26.41 -10.49
N GLU A 455 -0.65 -25.54 -11.28
CA GLU A 455 0.04 -24.46 -12.01
C GLU A 455 0.65 -23.44 -11.04
N LEU A 456 -0.06 -23.06 -9.99
CA LEU A 456 0.42 -22.12 -8.97
C LEU A 456 1.71 -22.64 -8.31
N ASN A 457 1.70 -23.89 -7.85
CA ASN A 457 2.87 -24.55 -7.26
C ASN A 457 4.05 -24.64 -8.26
N LYS A 458 3.77 -24.89 -9.54
CA LYS A 458 4.80 -24.90 -10.61
C LYS A 458 5.49 -23.54 -10.73
N TYR A 459 4.73 -22.44 -10.74
CA TYR A 459 5.30 -21.09 -10.85
C TYR A 459 5.97 -20.61 -9.55
N GLU A 460 5.46 -21.00 -8.38
CA GLU A 460 6.12 -20.76 -7.08
C GLU A 460 7.48 -21.46 -7.00
N SER A 461 7.58 -22.71 -7.46
CA SER A 461 8.85 -23.45 -7.52
C SER A 461 9.86 -22.76 -8.43
N TRP A 462 9.43 -22.26 -9.59
CA TRP A 462 10.31 -21.50 -10.49
C TRP A 462 10.73 -20.15 -9.94
N LEU A 463 9.88 -19.49 -9.15
CA LEU A 463 10.22 -18.25 -8.45
C LEU A 463 11.28 -18.51 -7.36
N ALA A 464 11.13 -19.60 -6.61
CA ALA A 464 12.11 -20.03 -5.61
C ALA A 464 13.47 -20.38 -6.23
N GLU A 465 13.48 -21.07 -7.37
CA GLU A 465 14.70 -21.38 -8.13
C GLU A 465 15.38 -20.14 -8.72
N ALA A 466 14.61 -19.10 -9.07
CA ALA A 466 15.15 -17.82 -9.53
C ALA A 466 15.83 -17.02 -8.40
N GLY A 467 15.68 -17.42 -7.13
CA GLY A 467 16.24 -16.76 -5.95
C GLY A 467 17.49 -17.40 -5.34
N GLY A 468 18.14 -18.36 -5.99
CA GLY A 468 19.13 -19.21 -5.32
C GLY A 468 20.55 -19.19 -5.89
N ARG A 469 21.36 -18.16 -5.59
CA ARG A 469 22.80 -18.25 -5.21
C ARG A 469 23.27 -16.98 -4.48
N GLY A 470 23.32 -17.05 -3.14
CA GLY A 470 24.09 -16.11 -2.32
C GLY A 470 23.33 -15.40 -1.22
N ASP A 471 22.78 -16.13 -0.25
CA ASP A 471 23.08 -15.83 1.16
C ASP A 471 22.66 -16.99 2.08
N SER A 472 23.66 -17.64 2.66
CA SER A 472 23.50 -18.55 3.78
C SER A 472 24.38 -18.01 4.90
N ILE A 473 23.86 -17.01 5.61
CA ILE A 473 24.35 -16.70 6.95
C ILE A 473 23.36 -17.27 7.95
N ARG A 474 23.71 -18.46 8.42
CA ARG A 474 23.28 -18.99 9.70
C ARG A 474 23.76 -18.03 10.78
N TYR A 475 22.86 -17.51 11.60
CA TYR A 475 23.18 -17.24 13.00
C TYR A 475 22.32 -18.15 13.88
N SER A 476 22.97 -19.22 14.32
CA SER A 476 22.61 -19.95 15.53
C SER A 476 23.77 -19.80 16.51
N THR A 477 23.41 -19.81 17.79
CA THR A 477 24.24 -19.86 19.02
C THR A 477 24.89 -18.53 19.46
N HIS A 478 24.87 -18.06 20.72
CA HIS A 478 24.97 -18.77 21.98
C HIS A 478 24.28 -18.05 23.17
N SER A 479 23.74 -18.88 24.06
CA SER A 479 23.52 -18.63 25.48
C SER A 479 24.85 -18.37 26.20
N LEU A 480 24.96 -17.28 26.97
CA LEU A 480 25.84 -17.19 28.13
C LEU A 480 25.15 -16.45 29.29
N ASN A 481 25.11 -17.18 30.39
CA ASN A 481 24.72 -16.84 31.74
C ASN A 481 25.92 -16.18 32.45
N ASN A 482 25.72 -15.07 33.19
CA ASN A 482 26.41 -14.90 34.48
C ASN A 482 25.72 -13.89 35.40
N ASN A 483 25.62 -14.27 36.67
CA ASN A 483 25.14 -13.50 37.81
C ASN A 483 26.29 -12.70 38.46
N GLY A 484 25.93 -11.58 39.13
CA GLY A 484 26.48 -11.28 40.47
C GLY A 484 27.10 -9.89 40.73
N ALA A 485 26.33 -9.06 41.48
CA ALA A 485 26.71 -8.13 42.57
C ALA A 485 27.75 -7.00 42.29
N HIS A 486 27.68 -5.76 42.80
CA HIS A 486 27.13 -5.24 44.06
C HIS A 486 27.05 -3.68 44.04
N ASN A 487 25.92 -3.14 44.51
CA ASN A 487 25.68 -1.97 45.39
C ASN A 487 26.06 -0.48 45.07
N PRO A 488 25.32 0.48 45.68
CA PRO A 488 25.12 1.87 45.24
C PRO A 488 25.80 2.94 46.13
N ASN A 489 25.79 4.21 45.69
CA ASN A 489 25.70 5.42 46.53
C ASN A 489 25.52 6.72 45.69
N SER A 490 24.58 7.59 46.12
CA SER A 490 24.31 8.98 45.63
C SER A 490 25.26 10.01 46.31
N PRO A 491 25.05 11.37 46.32
CA PRO A 491 24.15 12.30 45.58
C PRO A 491 24.79 13.67 45.14
N GLY A 492 24.04 14.53 44.43
CA GLY A 492 24.24 16.00 44.34
C GLY A 492 24.23 16.55 42.90
N ALA A 493 23.13 17.16 42.40
CA ALA A 493 22.64 18.54 42.58
C ALA A 493 23.34 19.61 41.70
N ILE A 494 22.59 20.21 40.77
CA ILE A 494 22.38 21.67 40.51
C ILE A 494 22.01 21.94 39.03
N SER A 495 20.92 22.71 38.89
CA SER A 495 20.31 23.48 37.78
C SER A 495 20.99 23.57 36.40
N ASP A 496 20.19 23.55 35.33
CA ASP A 496 19.85 24.77 34.58
C ASP A 496 18.62 24.55 33.68
N ASP A 497 17.81 25.59 33.53
CA ASP A 497 16.68 25.68 32.62
C ASP A 497 17.20 25.84 31.19
N THR A 498 16.74 25.02 30.24
CA THR A 498 16.69 25.44 28.84
C THR A 498 15.54 24.78 28.12
N ASP A 499 14.65 25.66 27.67
CA ASP A 499 13.65 25.48 26.63
C ASP A 499 14.19 24.60 25.48
N SER A 500 13.56 23.46 25.25
CA SER A 500 13.77 22.67 24.04
C SER A 500 12.47 21.97 23.66
N SER A 501 11.54 22.79 23.17
CA SER A 501 10.40 22.35 22.37
C SER A 501 10.79 22.14 20.89
N GLN A 502 12.06 21.78 20.63
CA GLN A 502 12.59 21.41 19.32
C GLN A 502 13.54 20.21 19.42
N ALA A 503 13.02 19.00 19.62
CA ALA A 503 13.79 17.76 19.47
C ALA A 503 12.91 16.48 19.46
N ILE A 504 11.85 16.43 18.65
CA ILE A 504 11.23 15.15 18.23
C ILE A 504 10.75 15.30 16.78
N TYR A 505 11.63 15.79 15.89
CA TYR A 505 11.33 15.91 14.46
C TYR A 505 12.61 15.73 13.61
N THR A 506 13.50 14.85 14.05
CA THR A 506 14.73 14.50 13.33
C THR A 506 15.11 13.05 13.58
N GLU A 507 14.25 12.10 13.23
CA GLU A 507 14.61 10.72 12.92
C GLU A 507 13.37 9.98 12.40
N PHE A 508 13.47 9.40 11.21
CA PHE A 508 12.47 8.62 10.45
C PHE A 508 11.52 9.37 9.50
N ASP A 509 12.05 10.36 8.78
CA ASP A 509 11.53 10.77 7.47
C ASP A 509 12.70 10.76 6.48
N ASP A 510 12.89 9.63 5.79
CA ASP A 510 13.66 9.48 4.53
C ASP A 510 13.58 8.00 4.09
N GLU A 511 12.41 7.56 3.61
CA GLU A 511 12.33 6.40 2.70
C GLU A 511 11.17 6.59 1.71
N PHE A 512 11.13 7.78 1.11
CA PHE A 512 10.67 7.91 -0.26
C PHE A 512 11.94 7.74 -1.09
N GLU A 513 12.19 6.54 -1.61
CA GLU A 513 13.27 6.28 -2.56
C GLU A 513 13.06 7.17 -3.80
N GLU A 514 13.56 8.41 -3.75
CA GLU A 514 14.21 9.00 -4.90
C GLU A 514 15.46 8.14 -5.08
N GLU A 515 15.40 7.17 -6.01
CA GLU A 515 16.51 6.29 -6.35
C GLU A 515 17.76 7.16 -6.53
N GLU A 516 18.60 7.20 -5.48
CA GLU A 516 19.87 7.90 -5.50
C GLU A 516 20.64 7.25 -6.64
N LEU A 517 20.69 7.93 -7.79
CA LEU A 517 21.25 7.39 -9.03
C LEU A 517 22.66 6.91 -8.71
N ALA A 518 22.82 5.58 -8.58
CA ALA A 518 24.04 4.98 -8.07
C ALA A 518 25.26 5.57 -8.79
N ALA A 519 26.24 6.06 -8.01
CA ALA A 519 27.39 6.73 -8.57
C ALA A 519 28.09 5.79 -9.57
N PRO A 520 28.47 6.27 -10.76
CA PRO A 520 29.07 5.41 -11.76
C PRO A 520 30.40 4.85 -11.26
N ILE A 521 30.49 3.53 -11.21
CA ILE A 521 31.66 2.77 -10.75
C ILE A 521 32.75 2.67 -11.83
N GLY A 522 32.49 3.16 -13.04
CA GLY A 522 33.45 3.17 -14.14
C GLY A 522 32.89 3.76 -15.42
N GLN A 523 33.65 3.59 -16.50
CA GLN A 523 33.25 3.90 -17.87
C GLN A 523 33.42 2.66 -18.75
N CYS A 524 32.55 2.50 -19.74
CA CYS A 524 32.72 1.49 -20.77
C CYS A 524 32.62 2.08 -22.17
N THR A 525 33.40 1.52 -23.09
CA THR A 525 33.33 1.84 -24.51
C THR A 525 32.77 0.64 -25.25
N ALA A 526 31.67 0.83 -25.97
CA ALA A 526 31.04 -0.21 -26.76
C ALA A 526 31.98 -0.69 -27.89
N LEU A 527 32.20 -2.00 -27.98
CA LEU A 527 32.99 -2.67 -29.01
C LEU A 527 32.16 -3.04 -30.24
N TYR A 528 30.85 -3.21 -30.08
CA TYR A 528 29.94 -3.58 -31.15
C TYR A 528 28.60 -2.88 -30.98
N ASN A 529 27.87 -2.74 -32.09
CA ASN A 529 26.49 -2.28 -32.06
C ASN A 529 25.60 -3.29 -31.33
N PHE A 530 24.71 -2.80 -30.47
CA PHE A 530 23.69 -3.60 -29.81
C PHE A 530 22.34 -2.87 -29.88
N PRO A 531 21.28 -3.49 -30.44
CA PRO A 531 20.04 -2.80 -30.74
C PRO A 531 19.10 -2.58 -29.55
N GLY A 532 19.33 -3.22 -28.40
CA GLY A 532 18.54 -3.00 -27.17
C GLY A 532 17.03 -3.30 -27.30
N SER A 533 16.65 -4.34 -28.04
CA SER A 533 15.23 -4.60 -28.37
C SER A 533 14.43 -5.32 -27.27
N SER A 534 15.07 -5.69 -26.16
CA SER A 534 14.45 -6.36 -25.01
C SER A 534 14.13 -5.36 -23.89
N GLU A 535 13.06 -5.62 -23.13
CA GLU A 535 12.68 -4.81 -21.97
C GLU A 535 13.86 -4.70 -20.98
N GLY A 536 14.23 -3.47 -20.58
CA GLY A 536 15.36 -3.20 -19.68
C GLY A 536 16.77 -3.22 -20.29
N THR A 537 16.89 -3.47 -21.60
CA THR A 537 18.17 -3.29 -22.31
C THR A 537 18.26 -1.92 -22.96
N ILE A 538 19.47 -1.38 -23.06
CA ILE A 538 19.72 -0.11 -23.74
C ILE A 538 20.48 -0.37 -25.04
N SER A 539 20.07 0.27 -26.14
CA SER A 539 20.81 0.17 -27.39
C SER A 539 22.16 0.87 -27.24
N MET A 540 23.21 0.40 -27.91
CA MET A 540 24.51 1.09 -27.98
C MET A 540 25.11 0.98 -29.39
N GLN A 541 25.90 1.99 -29.77
CA GLN A 541 26.67 1.98 -31.02
C GLN A 541 28.14 1.70 -30.75
N GLU A 542 28.82 1.03 -31.67
CA GLU A 542 30.27 0.80 -31.61
C GLU A 542 31.02 2.13 -31.44
N GLY A 543 31.88 2.20 -30.43
CA GLY A 543 32.61 3.40 -30.01
C GLY A 543 31.87 4.32 -29.04
N GLU A 544 30.60 4.06 -28.70
CA GLU A 544 29.84 4.84 -27.71
C GLU A 544 30.42 4.65 -26.29
N VAL A 545 30.59 5.76 -25.56
CA VAL A 545 31.08 5.75 -24.18
C VAL A 545 29.89 5.92 -23.22
N LEU A 546 29.76 4.98 -22.28
CA LEU A 546 28.69 4.93 -21.29
C LEU A 546 29.29 4.84 -19.88
N PHE A 547 28.53 5.23 -18.86
CA PHE A 547 28.95 5.10 -17.48
C PHE A 547 28.49 3.76 -16.91
N VAL A 548 29.41 3.01 -16.30
CA VAL A 548 29.08 1.73 -15.67
C VAL A 548 28.47 1.99 -14.30
N VAL A 549 27.28 1.46 -14.06
CA VAL A 549 26.55 1.56 -12.78
C VAL A 549 26.73 0.29 -11.96
N GLU A 550 26.69 -0.88 -12.62
CA GLU A 550 26.91 -2.18 -12.00
C GLU A 550 27.77 -3.08 -12.90
N GLU A 551 28.78 -3.72 -12.31
CA GLU A 551 29.68 -4.66 -12.99
C GLU A 551 29.00 -6.03 -13.17
N ASP A 552 29.40 -6.73 -14.23
CA ASP A 552 29.00 -8.12 -14.47
C ASP A 552 29.48 -9.03 -13.33
N LYS A 553 28.52 -9.66 -12.63
CA LYS A 553 28.77 -10.62 -11.54
C LYS A 553 28.91 -12.07 -12.02
N GLY A 554 29.06 -12.27 -13.34
CA GLY A 554 29.20 -13.57 -14.00
C GLY A 554 27.95 -14.03 -14.76
N ASP A 555 26.99 -13.14 -14.99
CA ASP A 555 25.78 -13.39 -15.79
C ASP A 555 25.90 -12.84 -17.23
N GLY A 556 26.98 -12.12 -17.54
CA GLY A 556 27.31 -11.64 -18.88
C GLY A 556 26.68 -10.28 -19.22
N TRP A 557 26.11 -9.57 -18.24
CA TRP A 557 25.44 -8.29 -18.44
C TRP A 557 26.00 -7.20 -17.53
N THR A 558 26.10 -5.99 -18.07
CA THR A 558 26.58 -4.79 -17.35
C THR A 558 25.51 -3.72 -17.38
N ARG A 559 25.18 -3.13 -16.23
CA ARG A 559 24.23 -2.02 -16.13
C ARG A 559 24.97 -0.72 -16.42
N VAL A 560 24.47 0.04 -17.39
CA VAL A 560 25.11 1.28 -17.86
C VAL A 560 24.13 2.44 -17.93
N ARG A 561 24.65 3.66 -17.78
CA ARG A 561 23.91 4.92 -17.79
C ARG A 561 24.47 5.87 -18.84
N ARG A 562 23.59 6.54 -19.58
CA ARG A 562 23.92 7.69 -20.45
C ARG A 562 23.88 9.01 -19.70
N ASN A 563 24.52 10.04 -20.27
CA ASN A 563 24.52 11.39 -19.68
C ASN A 563 23.12 12.04 -19.62
N ASN A 564 22.13 11.54 -20.37
CA ASN A 564 20.75 12.00 -20.35
C ASN A 564 19.89 11.32 -19.26
N GLY A 565 20.47 10.39 -18.47
CA GLY A 565 19.77 9.64 -17.44
C GLY A 565 19.20 8.29 -17.89
N ASP A 566 19.28 7.94 -19.19
CA ASP A 566 18.80 6.64 -19.66
C ASP A 566 19.72 5.52 -19.15
N GLU A 567 19.13 4.54 -18.47
CA GLU A 567 19.80 3.36 -17.94
C GLU A 567 19.28 2.08 -18.57
N GLY A 568 20.17 1.10 -18.70
CA GLY A 568 19.79 -0.26 -19.06
C GLY A 568 20.97 -1.20 -19.10
N TYR A 569 20.69 -2.45 -19.45
CA TYR A 569 21.71 -3.50 -19.54
C TYR A 569 22.27 -3.63 -20.95
N ILE A 570 23.58 -3.87 -21.04
CA ILE A 570 24.30 -4.24 -22.25
C ILE A 570 25.07 -5.56 -22.03
N PRO A 571 25.32 -6.37 -23.07
CA PRO A 571 26.17 -7.54 -22.93
C PRO A 571 27.60 -7.12 -22.59
N THR A 572 28.17 -7.68 -21.53
CA THR A 572 29.52 -7.33 -21.05
C THR A 572 30.60 -7.61 -22.10
N SER A 573 30.43 -8.69 -22.86
CA SER A 573 31.32 -9.04 -23.97
C SER A 573 31.31 -8.04 -25.13
N TYR A 574 30.36 -7.10 -25.15
CA TYR A 574 30.21 -6.08 -26.20
C TYR A 574 30.78 -4.73 -25.78
N ALA A 575 31.44 -4.63 -24.62
CA ALA A 575 32.06 -3.38 -24.19
C ALA A 575 33.41 -3.62 -23.49
N THR A 576 34.33 -2.66 -23.65
CA THR A 576 35.55 -2.60 -22.85
C THR A 576 35.27 -1.77 -21.61
N ILE A 577 35.40 -2.35 -20.42
CA ILE A 577 35.05 -1.72 -19.14
C ILE A 577 36.32 -1.27 -18.41
N THR A 578 36.30 -0.03 -17.93
CA THR A 578 37.34 0.55 -17.04
C THR A 578 36.66 1.02 -15.76
N LEU A 579 36.97 0.38 -14.64
CA LEU A 579 36.42 0.72 -13.34
C LEU A 579 37.27 1.79 -12.65
N ASN A 580 36.60 2.67 -11.90
CA ASN A 580 37.24 3.62 -11.01
C ASN A 580 37.73 2.84 -9.78
N LYS A 581 39.05 2.70 -9.63
CA LYS A 581 39.66 2.04 -8.47
C LYS A 581 39.78 2.94 -7.27
#